data_AF-A0A2R7NVD2-F1
#
_entry.id   AF-A0A2R7NVD2-F1
#
_cell.length_a   1.000
_cell.length_b   1.000
_cell.length_c   1.000
_cell.angle_alpha   90.00
_cell.angle_beta   90.00
_cell.angle_gamma   90.00
#
_symmetry.space_group_name_H-M   'P 1'
#
loop_
_entity.id
_entity.type
_entity.pdbx_description
1 polymer ?
#
loop_
_entity_poly.entity_id
_entity_poly.type
_entity_poly.pdbx_seq_one_letter_code
_entity_poly.pdbx_strand_id
1 'polypeptide(L)'
;MSSFPQEFLVLCRQWGEAQRRCSAALTAQAAEIQALQAEVVRLRGALVVRDTRLAMAYDELAQLRAAVPGLSRRQTMARHIAVLAERIATLSRECLRWRLAAQSDNMAVSHPGQGGAASAAPTDASAHPRRVRVPVVVEVHPDADAGAAFDASLAAADLVICQTGCISHDAYWRLQDQCRRTGKPCILVDQPLAACEASRTPL
;
A
#
# COMPACT_ATOMS: atom_id res chain seq x y z
N MET A 1 -44.68 74.24 -29.18
CA MET A 1 -43.36 74.11 -29.84
C MET A 1 -42.32 74.34 -28.76
N SER A 2 -41.63 73.28 -28.33
CA SER A 2 -40.47 73.40 -27.43
C SER A 2 -39.39 74.22 -28.15
N SER A 3 -38.80 75.19 -27.46
CA SER A 3 -37.70 75.98 -28.02
C SER A 3 -36.40 75.18 -27.92
N PHE A 4 -35.53 75.29 -28.92
CA PHE A 4 -34.22 74.62 -28.95
C PHE A 4 -33.41 74.75 -27.62
N PRO A 5 -33.39 75.91 -26.92
CA PRO A 5 -32.72 76.02 -25.62
C PRO A 5 -33.29 75.10 -24.53
N GLN A 6 -34.60 74.87 -24.52
CA GLN A 6 -35.23 73.99 -23.52
C GLN A 6 -34.85 72.53 -23.74
N GLU A 7 -34.82 72.08 -24.99
CA GLU A 7 -34.42 70.71 -25.36
C GLU A 7 -32.94 70.46 -25.03
N PHE A 8 -32.07 71.43 -25.29
CA PHE A 8 -30.65 71.34 -24.92
C PHE A 8 -30.44 71.17 -23.40
N LEU A 9 -31.21 71.90 -22.58
CA LEU A 9 -31.13 71.78 -21.12
C LEU A 9 -31.63 70.43 -20.62
N VAL A 10 -32.69 69.87 -21.23
CA VAL A 10 -33.16 68.52 -20.92
C VAL A 10 -32.07 67.49 -21.23
N LEU A 11 -31.44 67.59 -22.40
CA LEU A 11 -30.34 66.70 -22.79
C LEU A 11 -29.15 66.78 -21.82
N CYS A 12 -28.75 68.00 -21.44
CA CYS A 12 -27.66 68.20 -20.47
C CYS A 12 -27.95 67.55 -19.12
N ARG A 13 -29.19 67.64 -18.63
CA ARG A 13 -29.59 66.97 -17.38
C ARG A 13 -29.56 65.45 -17.50
N GLN A 14 -30.13 64.90 -18.57
CA GLN A 14 -30.13 63.46 -18.82
C GLN A 14 -28.71 62.91 -18.96
N TRP A 15 -27.84 63.64 -19.64
CA TRP A 15 -26.43 63.25 -19.76
C TRP A 15 -25.72 63.32 -18.41
N GLY A 16 -25.93 64.38 -17.61
CA GLY A 16 -25.37 64.48 -16.26
C GLY A 16 -25.88 63.38 -15.31
N GLU A 17 -27.14 62.95 -15.44
CA GLU A 17 -27.68 61.79 -14.72
C GLU A 17 -27.04 60.48 -15.16
N ALA A 18 -26.89 60.25 -16.46
CA ALA A 18 -26.21 59.08 -17.00
C ALA A 18 -24.73 59.04 -16.56
N GLN A 19 -24.02 60.16 -16.66
CA GLN A 19 -22.63 60.28 -16.23
C GLN A 19 -22.46 59.99 -14.74
N ARG A 20 -23.35 60.53 -13.88
CA ARG A 20 -23.32 60.24 -12.44
C ARG A 20 -23.54 58.76 -12.15
N ARG A 21 -24.51 58.12 -12.81
CA ARG A 21 -24.76 56.67 -12.65
C ARG A 21 -23.55 55.84 -13.09
N CYS A 22 -22.97 56.15 -14.24
CA CYS A 22 -21.77 55.45 -14.72
C CYS A 22 -20.58 55.65 -13.78
N SER A 23 -20.37 56.87 -13.30
CA SER A 23 -19.27 57.17 -12.36
C SER A 23 -19.46 56.46 -11.02
N ALA A 24 -20.70 56.41 -10.51
CA ALA A 24 -21.03 55.65 -9.31
C ALA A 24 -20.82 54.14 -9.49
N ALA A 25 -21.22 53.58 -10.64
CA ALA A 25 -20.99 52.17 -10.94
C ALA A 25 -19.49 51.85 -11.04
N LEU A 26 -18.70 52.68 -11.72
CA LEU A 26 -17.25 52.50 -11.84
C LEU A 26 -16.54 52.55 -10.49
N THR A 27 -16.91 53.50 -9.62
CA THR A 27 -16.33 53.61 -8.28
C THR A 27 -16.70 52.43 -7.38
N ALA A 28 -17.95 51.96 -7.44
CA ALA A 28 -18.37 50.76 -6.74
C ALA A 28 -17.62 49.51 -7.21
N GLN A 29 -17.49 49.33 -8.53
CA GLN A 29 -16.74 48.20 -9.10
C GLN A 29 -15.25 48.27 -8.76
N ALA A 30 -14.63 49.45 -8.78
CA ALA A 30 -13.24 49.62 -8.37
C ALA A 30 -13.02 49.22 -6.89
N ALA A 31 -13.96 49.58 -6.01
CA ALA A 31 -13.91 49.19 -4.60
C ALA A 31 -14.06 47.67 -4.41
N GLU A 32 -14.95 47.02 -5.17
CA GLU A 32 -15.14 45.57 -5.15
C GLU A 32 -13.88 44.84 -5.63
N ILE A 33 -13.26 45.30 -6.72
CA ILE A 33 -12.00 44.75 -7.22
C ILE A 33 -10.90 44.86 -6.15
N GLN A 34 -10.79 46.01 -5.48
CA GLN A 34 -9.79 46.19 -4.41
C GLN A 34 -10.05 45.26 -3.23
N ALA A 35 -11.31 45.07 -2.83
CA ALA A 35 -11.67 44.14 -1.75
C ALA A 35 -11.32 42.69 -2.11
N LEU A 36 -11.66 42.25 -3.33
CA LEU A 36 -11.33 40.91 -3.81
C LEU A 36 -9.82 40.70 -3.95
N GLN A 37 -9.07 41.72 -4.42
CA GLN A 37 -7.61 41.65 -4.49
C GLN A 37 -6.98 41.51 -3.10
N ALA A 38 -7.46 42.25 -2.11
CA ALA A 38 -7.01 42.13 -0.72
C ALA A 38 -7.29 40.73 -0.17
N GLU A 39 -8.46 40.18 -0.46
CA GLU A 39 -8.85 38.83 -0.04
C GLU A 39 -7.98 37.74 -0.69
N VAL A 40 -7.67 37.87 -1.98
CA VAL A 40 -6.74 36.96 -2.68
C VAL A 40 -5.36 36.98 -2.03
N VAL A 41 -4.82 38.15 -1.69
CA VAL A 41 -3.52 38.27 -1.01
C VAL A 41 -3.59 37.63 0.38
N ARG A 42 -4.67 37.86 1.13
CA ARG A 42 -4.89 37.27 2.46
C ARG A 42 -4.92 35.74 2.40
N LEU A 43 -5.69 35.17 1.47
CA LEU A 43 -5.82 33.73 1.29
C LEU A 43 -4.52 33.09 0.81
N ARG A 44 -3.79 33.75 -0.11
CA ARG A 44 -2.45 33.30 -0.51
C ARG A 44 -1.49 33.27 0.67
N GLY A 45 -1.50 34.31 1.52
CA GLY A 45 -0.71 34.32 2.75
C GLY A 45 -1.06 33.17 3.69
N ALA A 46 -2.36 32.87 3.88
CA ALA A 46 -2.80 31.76 4.71
C ALA A 46 -2.34 30.39 4.17
N LEU A 47 -2.38 30.18 2.85
CA LEU A 47 -1.86 28.98 2.20
C LEU A 47 -0.35 28.84 2.39
N VAL A 48 0.42 29.90 2.14
CA VAL A 48 1.88 29.89 2.35
C VAL A 48 2.22 29.48 3.79
N VAL A 49 1.53 30.04 4.79
CA VAL A 49 1.74 29.67 6.20
C VAL A 49 1.44 28.19 6.45
N ARG A 50 0.32 27.68 5.91
CA ARG A 50 -0.05 26.26 6.06
C ARG A 50 0.98 25.34 5.39
N ASP A 51 1.37 25.64 4.17
CA ASP A 51 2.30 24.82 3.38
C ASP A 51 3.69 24.82 4.01
N THR A 52 4.13 25.96 4.55
CA THR A 52 5.40 26.05 5.27
C THR A 52 5.38 25.18 6.53
N ARG A 53 4.29 25.22 7.31
CA ARG A 53 4.13 24.36 8.50
C ARG A 53 4.11 22.87 8.13
N LEU A 54 3.44 22.53 7.03
CA LEU A 54 3.40 21.16 6.53
C LEU A 54 4.79 20.69 6.08
N ALA A 55 5.55 21.53 5.38
CA ALA A 55 6.93 21.24 4.99
C ALA A 55 7.81 21.00 6.22
N MET A 56 7.75 21.88 7.23
CA MET A 56 8.47 21.71 8.49
C MET A 56 8.13 20.39 9.20
N ALA A 57 6.85 20.01 9.24
CA ALA A 57 6.42 18.75 9.83
C ALA A 57 6.96 17.53 9.05
N TYR A 58 6.99 17.59 7.71
CA TYR A 58 7.60 16.53 6.90
C TYR A 58 9.11 16.43 7.15
N ASP A 59 9.81 17.55 7.29
CA ASP A 59 11.24 17.57 7.61
C ASP A 59 11.51 16.97 9.00
N GLU A 60 10.72 17.32 10.01
CA GLU A 60 10.81 16.72 11.36
C GLU A 60 10.58 15.20 11.30
N LEU A 61 9.59 14.72 10.56
CA LEU A 61 9.36 13.28 10.36
C LEU A 61 10.52 12.61 9.64
N ALA A 62 11.10 13.25 8.63
CA ALA A 62 12.27 12.73 7.92
C ALA A 62 13.49 12.64 8.85
N GLN A 63 13.73 13.66 9.68
CA GLN A 63 14.78 13.67 10.69
C GLN A 63 14.60 12.55 11.72
N LEU A 64 13.39 12.36 12.24
CA LEU A 64 13.09 11.27 13.18
C LEU A 64 13.28 9.89 12.56
N ARG A 65 12.88 9.70 11.30
CA ARG A 65 13.12 8.45 10.55
C ARG A 65 14.61 8.20 10.33
N ALA A 66 15.39 9.25 10.02
CA ALA A 66 16.83 9.16 9.86
C ALA A 66 17.55 8.87 11.19
N ALA A 67 17.06 9.44 12.30
CA ALA A 67 17.60 9.20 13.64
C ALA A 67 17.42 7.75 14.12
N VAL A 68 16.46 7.00 13.55
CA VAL A 68 16.21 5.59 13.88
C VAL A 68 16.36 4.70 12.65
N PRO A 69 17.61 4.43 12.21
CA PRO A 69 17.84 3.53 11.08
C PRO A 69 17.40 2.10 11.41
N GLY A 70 16.74 1.45 10.45
CA GLY A 70 16.32 0.05 10.56
C GLY A 70 15.00 -0.21 11.30
N LEU A 71 14.25 0.83 11.70
CA LEU A 71 12.93 0.69 12.32
C LEU A 71 11.95 -0.12 11.46
N SER A 72 11.89 0.16 10.16
CA SER A 72 11.03 -0.57 9.21
C SER A 72 11.37 -2.06 9.16
N ARG A 73 12.66 -2.40 9.05
CA ARG A 73 13.14 -3.78 9.10
C ARG A 73 12.75 -4.47 10.41
N ARG A 74 12.89 -3.79 11.55
CA ARG A 74 12.48 -4.31 12.87
C ARG A 74 10.97 -4.55 12.95
N GLN A 75 10.15 -3.64 12.39
CA GLN A 75 8.69 -3.83 12.32
C GLN A 75 8.30 -5.02 11.45
N THR A 76 8.89 -5.16 10.26
CA THR A 76 8.65 -6.32 9.38
C THR A 76 9.05 -7.62 10.07
N MET A 77 10.22 -7.64 10.72
CA MET A 77 10.67 -8.81 11.46
C MET A 77 9.73 -9.14 12.63
N ALA A 78 9.27 -8.14 13.38
CA ALA A 78 8.31 -8.33 14.45
C ALA A 78 6.99 -8.93 13.96
N ARG A 79 6.48 -8.48 12.80
CA ARG A 79 5.29 -9.08 12.16
C ARG A 79 5.54 -10.54 11.78
N HIS A 80 6.66 -10.86 11.15
CA HIS A 80 7.01 -12.25 10.83
C HIS A 80 7.14 -13.13 12.08
N ILE A 81 7.79 -12.63 13.14
CA ILE A 81 7.90 -13.34 14.41
C ILE A 81 6.51 -13.61 14.99
N ALA A 82 5.59 -12.65 14.95
CA ALA A 82 4.23 -12.84 15.41
C ALA A 82 3.49 -13.94 14.63
N VAL A 83 3.62 -13.95 13.30
CA VAL A 83 3.03 -15.00 12.45
C VAL A 83 3.61 -16.38 12.77
N LEU A 84 4.93 -16.49 12.92
CA LEU A 84 5.59 -17.75 13.27
C LEU A 84 5.20 -18.23 14.67
N ALA A 85 5.09 -17.32 15.64
CA ALA A 85 4.64 -17.64 16.99
C ALA A 85 3.23 -18.23 16.99
N GLU A 86 2.29 -17.65 16.21
CA GLU A 86 0.94 -18.20 16.09
C GLU A 86 0.94 -19.59 15.43
N ARG A 87 1.79 -19.79 14.42
CA ARG A 87 1.92 -21.09 13.76
C ARG A 87 2.46 -22.15 14.72
N ILE A 88 3.48 -21.81 15.50
CA ILE A 88 4.05 -22.70 16.53
C ILE A 88 2.98 -23.00 17.58
N ALA A 89 2.25 -22.00 18.06
CA ALA A 89 1.17 -22.20 19.02
C ALA A 89 0.11 -23.17 18.47
N THR A 90 -0.30 -22.98 17.21
CA THR A 90 -1.26 -23.87 16.55
C THR A 90 -0.73 -25.31 16.45
N LEU A 91 0.47 -25.51 15.91
CA LEU A 91 1.07 -26.84 15.80
C LEU A 91 1.27 -27.48 17.17
N SER A 92 1.64 -26.72 18.20
CA SER A 92 1.81 -27.24 19.57
C SER A 92 0.48 -27.75 20.15
N ARG A 93 -0.62 -27.02 19.92
CA ARG A 93 -1.98 -27.45 20.28
C ARG A 93 -2.37 -28.72 19.54
N GLU A 94 -2.06 -28.80 18.25
CA GLU A 94 -2.32 -30.00 17.45
C GLU A 94 -1.47 -31.20 17.89
N CYS A 95 -0.20 -31.03 18.23
CA CYS A 95 0.62 -32.12 18.75
C CYS A 95 0.11 -32.61 20.11
N LEU A 96 -0.33 -31.69 20.98
CA LEU A 96 -0.90 -32.04 22.28
C LEU A 96 -2.21 -32.83 22.12
N ARG A 97 -3.08 -32.42 21.19
CA ARG A 97 -4.36 -33.11 20.92
C ARG A 97 -4.14 -34.58 20.58
N TRP A 98 -3.18 -34.87 19.69
CA TRP A 98 -2.91 -36.22 19.22
C TRP A 98 -2.21 -37.07 20.30
N ARG A 99 -1.32 -36.47 21.11
CA ARG A 99 -0.71 -37.18 22.25
C ARG A 99 -1.73 -37.61 23.30
N LEU A 100 -2.66 -36.73 23.65
CA LEU A 100 -3.71 -37.05 24.62
C LEU A 100 -4.65 -38.15 24.10
N ALA A 101 -5.04 -38.09 22.82
CA ALA A 101 -5.83 -39.15 22.19
C ALA A 101 -5.10 -40.51 22.22
N ALA A 102 -3.81 -40.55 21.87
CA ALA A 102 -3.02 -41.79 21.92
C ALA A 102 -2.83 -42.31 23.37
N GLN A 103 -2.75 -41.42 24.37
CA GLN A 103 -2.69 -41.82 25.78
C GLN A 103 -4.02 -42.38 26.28
N SER A 104 -5.16 -41.80 25.87
CA SER A 104 -6.48 -42.35 26.19
C SER A 104 -6.73 -43.69 25.51
N ASP A 105 -6.30 -43.85 24.25
CA ASP A 105 -6.37 -45.12 23.53
C ASP A 105 -5.50 -46.18 24.21
N ASN A 106 -4.27 -45.83 24.60
CA ASN A 106 -3.41 -46.72 25.38
C ASN A 106 -4.00 -47.05 26.76
N MET A 107 -4.64 -46.12 27.47
CA MET A 107 -5.32 -46.41 28.74
C MET A 107 -6.56 -47.31 28.55
N ALA A 108 -7.30 -47.17 27.44
CA ALA A 108 -8.41 -48.06 27.10
C ALA A 108 -7.93 -49.49 26.77
N VAL A 109 -6.74 -49.62 26.17
CA VAL A 109 -6.09 -50.92 25.87
C VAL A 109 -5.35 -51.51 27.09
N SER A 110 -4.97 -50.69 28.08
CA SER A 110 -4.17 -51.10 29.25
C SER A 110 -4.98 -51.53 30.47
N HIS A 111 -6.24 -51.97 30.32
CA HIS A 111 -6.87 -52.81 31.34
C HIS A 111 -6.44 -54.27 31.13
N PRO A 112 -5.61 -54.87 32.02
CA PRO A 112 -5.07 -56.20 31.79
C PRO A 112 -5.92 -57.29 32.46
N GLY A 113 -6.33 -58.28 31.69
CA GLY A 113 -6.15 -59.66 32.14
C GLY A 113 -4.65 -59.93 32.24
N GLN A 114 -4.18 -60.30 33.43
CA GLN A 114 -2.77 -60.40 33.80
C GLN A 114 -1.96 -61.40 32.98
N GLY A 115 -0.67 -61.10 32.77
CA GLY A 115 0.38 -62.13 32.70
C GLY A 115 1.66 -61.77 31.93
N GLY A 116 2.73 -61.39 32.66
CA GLY A 116 4.07 -61.95 32.44
C GLY A 116 5.13 -61.19 31.62
N ALA A 117 6.13 -60.68 32.36
CA ALA A 117 7.58 -60.75 32.12
C ALA A 117 8.28 -60.07 30.90
N ALA A 118 9.03 -59.01 31.23
CA ALA A 118 10.46 -58.75 30.99
C ALA A 118 11.09 -58.63 29.57
N SER A 119 11.94 -57.59 29.48
CA SER A 119 13.03 -57.30 28.51
C SER A 119 12.58 -56.80 27.12
N ALA A 120 13.21 -55.84 26.46
CA ALA A 120 14.47 -55.12 26.66
C ALA A 120 14.34 -53.73 26.01
N ALA A 121 15.13 -52.77 26.48
CA ALA A 121 15.32 -51.50 25.79
C ALA A 121 15.95 -51.73 24.39
N PRO A 122 15.60 -50.88 23.41
CA PRO A 122 16.58 -50.39 22.46
C PRO A 122 16.71 -48.87 22.60
N THR A 123 17.90 -48.48 23.01
CA THR A 123 18.51 -47.17 22.83
C THR A 123 18.60 -46.80 21.35
N ASP A 124 18.32 -45.52 21.08
CA ASP A 124 18.78 -44.68 19.97
C ASP A 124 18.77 -45.26 18.55
N ALA A 125 17.73 -44.88 17.80
CA ALA A 125 17.87 -44.56 16.38
C ALA A 125 17.14 -43.23 16.11
N SER A 126 17.89 -42.15 16.29
CA SER A 126 17.51 -40.77 16.03
C SER A 126 16.75 -40.59 14.71
N ALA A 127 15.45 -40.30 14.80
CA ALA A 127 14.65 -39.76 13.70
C ALA A 127 15.09 -38.32 13.45
N HIS A 128 16.20 -38.14 12.74
CA HIS A 128 16.62 -36.83 12.28
C HIS A 128 15.52 -36.28 11.35
N PRO A 129 15.03 -35.05 11.57
CA PRO A 129 14.14 -34.43 10.59
C PRO A 129 14.90 -34.36 9.27
N ARG A 130 14.36 -35.00 8.23
CA ARG A 130 14.88 -34.90 6.88
C ARG A 130 14.72 -33.45 6.45
N ARG A 131 15.74 -32.64 6.71
CA ARG A 131 15.81 -31.25 6.25
C ARG A 131 15.84 -31.30 4.73
N VAL A 132 14.67 -31.08 4.13
CA VAL A 132 14.62 -30.67 2.73
C VAL A 132 15.22 -29.26 2.71
N ARG A 133 16.50 -29.18 2.38
CA ARG A 133 17.10 -27.92 1.95
C ARG A 133 16.48 -27.61 0.59
N VAL A 134 15.50 -26.73 0.58
CA VAL A 134 15.20 -25.96 -0.63
C VAL A 134 16.32 -24.93 -0.73
N PRO A 135 17.20 -24.99 -1.74
CA PRO A 135 18.18 -23.94 -1.93
C PRO A 135 17.38 -22.68 -2.32
N VAL A 136 17.23 -21.74 -1.40
CA VAL A 136 16.84 -20.39 -1.77
C VAL A 136 18.13 -19.71 -2.21
N VAL A 137 18.38 -19.78 -3.52
CA VAL A 137 19.41 -18.98 -4.14
C VAL A 137 18.86 -17.56 -4.22
N VAL A 138 19.34 -16.67 -3.36
CA VAL A 138 19.16 -15.23 -3.55
C VAL A 138 20.42 -14.74 -4.26
N GLU A 139 20.40 -14.78 -5.59
CA GLU A 139 21.42 -14.09 -6.36
C GLU A 139 21.13 -12.60 -6.33
N VAL A 140 22.05 -11.83 -5.74
CA VAL A 140 22.13 -10.38 -5.91
C VAL A 140 23.37 -10.14 -6.73
N HIS A 141 23.27 -9.94 -8.04
CA HIS A 141 24.36 -9.40 -8.84
C HIS A 141 23.88 -8.65 -10.10
N PRO A 142 24.72 -7.70 -10.58
CA PRO A 142 24.31 -6.50 -11.29
C PRO A 142 24.08 -6.73 -12.79
N ASP A 143 23.45 -5.72 -13.38
CA ASP A 143 22.93 -5.65 -14.73
C ASP A 143 23.92 -6.07 -15.84
N ALA A 144 23.56 -7.13 -16.59
CA ALA A 144 23.88 -7.28 -18.01
C ALA A 144 23.04 -8.35 -18.74
N ASP A 145 22.56 -9.41 -18.06
CA ASP A 145 21.80 -10.51 -18.71
C ASP A 145 20.45 -10.81 -18.01
N ALA A 146 19.68 -9.76 -17.71
CA ALA A 146 18.40 -9.86 -16.98
C ALA A 146 17.34 -10.76 -17.68
N GLY A 147 17.41 -10.93 -19.00
CA GLY A 147 16.48 -11.77 -19.75
C GLY A 147 16.73 -13.28 -19.59
N ALA A 148 18.00 -13.71 -19.72
CA ALA A 148 18.35 -15.13 -19.68
C ALA A 148 18.21 -15.74 -18.28
N ALA A 149 18.54 -14.97 -17.23
CA ALA A 149 18.35 -15.39 -15.84
C ALA A 149 16.85 -15.55 -15.48
N PHE A 150 16.01 -14.66 -16.01
CA PHE A 150 14.57 -14.75 -15.85
C PHE A 150 13.99 -15.98 -16.57
N ASP A 151 14.41 -16.24 -17.81
CA ASP A 151 13.97 -17.41 -18.58
C ASP A 151 14.40 -18.73 -17.93
N ALA A 152 15.60 -18.79 -17.32
CA ALA A 152 16.06 -19.95 -16.57
C ALA A 152 15.23 -20.18 -15.29
N SER A 153 14.94 -19.11 -14.55
CA SER A 153 14.06 -19.18 -13.38
C SER A 153 12.63 -19.60 -13.77
N LEU A 154 12.12 -19.12 -14.90
CA LEU A 154 10.81 -19.49 -15.43
C LEU A 154 10.80 -20.96 -15.84
N ALA A 155 11.85 -21.45 -16.50
CA ALA A 155 12.00 -22.84 -16.91
C ALA A 155 12.02 -23.80 -15.71
N ALA A 156 12.62 -23.40 -14.59
CA ALA A 156 12.66 -24.19 -13.37
C ALA A 156 11.36 -24.19 -12.54
N ALA A 157 10.43 -23.27 -12.80
CA ALA A 157 9.19 -23.15 -12.03
C ALA A 157 8.12 -24.17 -12.45
N ASP A 158 7.46 -24.79 -11.46
CA ASP A 158 6.34 -25.71 -11.66
C ASP A 158 4.98 -24.99 -11.85
N LEU A 159 4.88 -23.74 -11.40
CA LEU A 159 3.68 -22.89 -11.50
C LEU A 159 4.08 -21.41 -11.56
N VAL A 160 3.40 -20.64 -12.40
CA VAL A 160 3.63 -19.18 -12.54
C VAL A 160 2.37 -18.40 -12.15
N ILE A 161 2.54 -17.38 -11.30
CA ILE A 161 1.48 -16.46 -10.90
C ILE A 161 1.69 -15.14 -11.65
N CYS A 162 0.75 -14.79 -12.52
CA CYS A 162 0.80 -13.55 -13.29
C CYS A 162 -0.06 -12.48 -12.60
N GLN A 163 0.57 -11.43 -12.06
CA GLN A 163 -0.13 -10.34 -11.37
C GLN A 163 -0.36 -9.15 -12.32
N THR A 164 -1.60 -8.72 -12.47
CA THR A 164 -2.01 -7.59 -13.35
C THR A 164 -2.01 -6.25 -12.63
N GLY A 165 -0.97 -5.96 -11.84
CA GLY A 165 -0.90 -4.70 -11.10
C GLY A 165 0.53 -4.28 -10.80
N CYS A 166 0.95 -3.17 -11.41
CA CYS A 166 2.23 -2.46 -11.22
C CYS A 166 3.43 -2.89 -12.09
N ILE A 167 3.20 -3.40 -13.30
CA ILE A 167 4.25 -3.52 -14.31
C ILE A 167 3.76 -2.84 -15.60
N SER A 168 4.63 -2.10 -16.28
CA SER A 168 4.35 -1.44 -17.56
C SER A 168 3.61 -2.38 -18.53
N HIS A 169 2.64 -1.84 -19.27
CA HIS A 169 1.69 -2.58 -20.12
C HIS A 169 2.31 -3.73 -20.96
N ASP A 170 3.57 -3.59 -21.39
CA ASP A 170 4.26 -4.59 -22.22
C ASP A 170 4.77 -5.85 -21.49
N ALA A 171 5.03 -5.79 -20.18
CA ALA A 171 5.66 -6.91 -19.46
C ALA A 171 4.67 -8.04 -19.15
N TYR A 172 3.41 -7.70 -18.91
CA TYR A 172 2.33 -8.65 -18.64
C TYR A 172 2.08 -9.56 -19.85
N TRP A 173 1.94 -8.95 -21.04
CA TRP A 173 1.66 -9.69 -22.27
C TRP A 173 2.80 -10.64 -22.65
N ARG A 174 4.05 -10.27 -22.36
CA ARG A 174 5.22 -11.14 -22.59
C ARG A 174 5.23 -12.37 -21.68
N LEU A 175 4.86 -12.21 -20.40
CA LEU A 175 4.82 -13.33 -19.46
C LEU A 175 3.70 -14.33 -19.79
N GLN A 176 2.53 -13.81 -20.19
CA GLN A 176 1.39 -14.63 -20.61
C GLN A 176 1.69 -15.41 -21.91
N ASP A 177 2.31 -14.77 -22.90
CA ASP A 177 2.69 -15.44 -24.16
C ASP A 177 3.78 -16.50 -23.94
N GLN A 178 4.75 -16.24 -23.06
CA GLN A 178 5.80 -17.20 -22.72
C GLN A 178 5.27 -18.44 -22.01
N CYS A 179 4.36 -18.30 -21.03
CA CYS A 179 3.71 -19.44 -20.37
C CYS A 179 2.89 -20.26 -21.37
N ARG A 180 2.21 -19.60 -22.31
CA ARG A 180 1.43 -20.24 -23.37
C ARG A 180 2.31 -21.05 -24.32
N ARG A 181 3.47 -20.55 -24.73
CA ARG A 181 4.40 -21.26 -25.64
C ARG A 181 5.16 -22.40 -24.95
N THR A 182 5.45 -22.26 -23.65
CA THR A 182 6.19 -23.27 -22.88
C THR A 182 5.30 -24.34 -22.23
N GLY A 183 3.97 -24.19 -22.31
CA GLY A 183 3.00 -25.16 -21.80
C GLY A 183 2.93 -25.23 -20.27
N LYS A 184 3.42 -24.20 -19.56
CA LYS A 184 3.43 -24.17 -18.10
C LYS A 184 2.06 -23.75 -17.56
N PRO A 185 1.52 -24.44 -16.51
CA PRO A 185 0.28 -24.02 -15.88
C PRO A 185 0.48 -22.63 -15.26
N CYS A 186 -0.42 -21.70 -15.56
CA CYS A 186 -0.37 -20.35 -15.01
C CYS A 186 -1.76 -19.93 -14.51
N ILE A 187 -1.77 -19.20 -13.39
CA ILE A 187 -3.00 -18.62 -12.81
C ILE A 187 -2.88 -17.10 -12.93
N LEU A 188 -3.84 -16.52 -13.65
CA LEU A 188 -4.01 -15.08 -13.74
C LEU A 188 -4.75 -14.58 -12.50
N VAL A 189 -4.18 -13.59 -11.80
CA VAL A 189 -4.80 -12.99 -10.62
C VAL A 189 -5.13 -11.54 -10.94
N ASP A 190 -6.42 -11.25 -11.14
CA ASP A 190 -6.94 -9.94 -11.56
C ASP A 190 -6.94 -8.87 -10.45
N GLN A 191 -6.68 -9.26 -9.20
CA GLN A 191 -6.60 -8.33 -8.08
C GLN A 191 -5.28 -8.51 -7.33
N PRO A 192 -4.53 -7.43 -7.06
CA PRO A 192 -3.35 -7.54 -6.25
C PRO A 192 -3.76 -7.95 -4.83
N LEU A 193 -3.44 -9.19 -4.44
CA LEU A 193 -3.41 -9.57 -3.03
C LEU A 193 -2.32 -8.72 -2.37
N ALA A 194 -2.78 -7.65 -1.71
CA ALA A 194 -2.03 -6.67 -0.91
C ALA A 194 -1.16 -5.65 -1.69
N ALA A 195 -1.80 -4.55 -2.10
CA ALA A 195 -1.20 -3.20 -2.06
C ALA A 195 -2.28 -2.11 -2.24
N CYS A 196 -3.23 -1.98 -1.31
CA CYS A 196 -4.11 -0.81 -1.23
C CYS A 196 -4.76 -0.64 0.15
N GLU A 197 -3.95 -0.52 1.20
CA GLU A 197 -4.33 0.20 2.42
C GLU A 197 -3.33 1.34 2.66
N ALA A 198 -3.26 2.28 1.72
CA ALA A 198 -2.49 3.51 1.90
C ALA A 198 -2.98 4.66 1.00
N SER A 199 -4.29 4.83 0.79
CA SER A 199 -4.84 6.06 0.19
C SER A 199 -6.36 6.15 0.32
N ARG A 200 -6.91 6.09 1.53
CA ARG A 200 -8.29 6.53 1.80
C ARG A 200 -8.40 6.98 3.25
N THR A 201 -8.08 8.23 3.49
CA THR A 201 -8.73 9.01 4.55
C THR A 201 -9.57 10.10 3.88
N PRO A 202 -10.84 10.26 4.29
CA PRO A 202 -11.75 11.25 3.74
C PRO A 202 -11.49 12.61 4.38
N LEU A 203 -11.48 13.66 3.55
CA LEU A 203 -12.11 14.99 3.70
C LEU A 203 -11.47 15.94 2.68
#